data_AF-K2B993-F1
#
_entry.id   AF-K2B993-F1
#
_cell.length_a   1.000
_cell.length_b   1.000
_cell.length_c   1.000
_cell.angle_alpha   90.00
_cell.angle_beta   90.00
_cell.angle_gamma   90.00
#
_symmetry.space_group_name_H-M   'P 1'
#
loop_
_entity.id
_entity.type
_entity.pdbx_description
1 polymer ?
#
loop_
_entity_poly.entity_id
_entity_poly.type
_entity_poly.pdbx_seq_one_letter_code
_entity_poly.pdbx_strand_id
1 'polypeptide(L)' 'MRPGEKLHEVMCPESDSHLVLEFADHYLIQPTIQFAHEVEFTINCIGEVGKPVWQGFEYNSSTNTHKLDAMILDEIIKV' A
#
# COMPACT_ATOMS: atom_id res chain seq x y z
N MET A 1 24.68 -7.30 -1.68
CA MET A 1 23.60 -7.64 -0.73
C MET A 1 24.20 -7.77 0.65
N ARG A 2 23.87 -6.86 1.57
CA ARG A 2 24.25 -6.95 2.99
C ARG A 2 23.32 -7.96 3.70
N PRO A 3 23.73 -8.53 4.84
CA PRO A 3 22.87 -9.43 5.61
C PRO A 3 21.55 -8.74 5.99
N GLY A 4 20.43 -9.39 5.68
CA GLY A 4 19.08 -8.89 5.97
C GLY A 4 18.47 -7.98 4.90
N GLU A 5 19.17 -7.65 3.82
CA GLU A 5 18.61 -6.85 2.72
C GLU A 5 17.83 -7.69 1.71
N LYS A 6 16.71 -7.16 1.22
CA LYS A 6 15.99 -7.67 0.05
C LYS A 6 16.31 -6.81 -1.19
N LEU A 7 16.16 -7.41 -2.37
CA LEU A 7 16.31 -6.69 -3.65
C LEU A 7 15.10 -5.81 -3.95
N HIS A 8 13.92 -6.30 -3.56
CA HIS A 8 12.65 -5.59 -3.69
C HIS A 8 11.90 -5.72 -2.36
N GLU A 9 11.34 -4.61 -1.91
CA GLU A 9 10.46 -4.54 -0.77
C GLU A 9 8.99 -4.68 -1.18
N VAL A 10 8.19 -5.25 -0.28
CA VAL A 10 6.75 -5.49 -0.42
C VAL A 10 6.04 -4.68 0.67
N MET A 11 5.00 -3.95 0.28
CA MET A 11 4.20 -3.11 1.18
C MET A 11 2.82 -3.72 1.46
N CYS A 12 2.17 -4.29 0.44
CA CYS A 12 0.93 -5.07 0.60
C CYS A 12 1.19 -6.47 0.05
N PRO A 13 1.41 -7.48 0.93
CA PRO A 13 1.65 -8.86 0.50
C PRO A 13 0.45 -9.48 -0.21
N GLU A 14 0.69 -10.35 -1.18
CA GLU A 14 -0.35 -11.08 -1.92
C GLU A 14 -1.31 -11.84 -1.00
N SER A 15 -0.78 -12.49 0.05
CA SER A 15 -1.58 -13.26 1.02
C SER A 15 -2.66 -12.44 1.71
N ASP A 16 -2.40 -11.13 1.85
CA ASP A 16 -3.24 -10.21 2.60
C ASP A 16 -4.14 -9.40 1.67
N SER A 17 -4.16 -9.69 0.35
CA SER A 17 -4.93 -8.95 -0.65
C SER A 17 -6.42 -8.84 -0.29
N HIS A 18 -6.97 -9.86 0.36
CA HIS A 18 -8.36 -9.92 0.82
C HIS A 18 -8.69 -8.90 1.93
N LEU A 19 -7.68 -8.31 2.56
CA LEU A 19 -7.80 -7.27 3.58
C LEU A 19 -7.52 -5.87 3.01
N VAL A 20 -7.03 -5.75 1.78
CA VAL A 20 -6.58 -4.48 1.21
C VAL A 20 -7.74 -3.74 0.53
N LEU A 21 -7.88 -2.47 0.88
CA LEU A 21 -8.74 -1.50 0.20
C LEU A 21 -7.87 -0.47 -0.53
N GLU A 22 -8.21 -0.17 -1.77
CA GLU A 22 -7.61 0.88 -2.59
C GLU A 22 -8.42 2.17 -2.48
N PHE A 23 -7.74 3.26 -2.11
CA PHE A 23 -8.23 4.63 -2.16
C PHE A 23 -7.53 5.39 -3.31
N ALA A 24 -7.88 6.66 -3.50
CA ALA A 24 -7.34 7.46 -4.61
C ALA A 24 -5.82 7.69 -4.49
N ASP A 25 -5.29 7.77 -3.28
CA ASP A 25 -3.89 8.15 -2.99
C ASP A 25 -3.18 7.21 -2.00
N HIS A 26 -3.88 6.21 -1.45
CA HIS A 26 -3.31 5.26 -0.49
C HIS A 26 -4.01 3.90 -0.54
N TYR A 27 -3.43 2.95 0.17
CA TYR A 27 -4.04 1.65 0.46
C TYR A 27 -4.30 1.53 1.96
N LEU A 28 -5.37 0.84 2.33
CA LEU A 28 -5.69 0.47 3.70
C LEU A 28 -5.62 -1.04 3.84
N ILE A 29 -4.78 -1.55 4.75
CA ILE A 29 -4.77 -2.96 5.13
C ILE A 29 -5.66 -3.10 6.36
N GLN A 30 -6.78 -3.80 6.20
CA GLN A 30 -7.72 -4.03 7.30
C GLN A 30 -7.09 -4.94 8.37
N PRO A 31 -7.49 -4.80 9.64
CA PRO A 31 -7.04 -5.70 10.70
C PRO A 31 -7.35 -7.16 10.38
N THR A 32 -6.42 -8.06 10.70
CA THR A 32 -6.63 -9.52 10.59
C THR A 32 -7.56 -10.09 11.67
N ILE A 33 -8.00 -9.25 12.62
CA ILE A 33 -8.86 -9.61 13.74
C ILE A 33 -10.15 -8.80 13.71
N GLN A 34 -11.22 -9.37 14.25
CA GLN A 34 -12.47 -8.65 14.49
C GLN A 34 -12.41 -7.90 15.82
N PHE A 35 -12.82 -6.63 15.83
CA PHE A 35 -12.98 -5.88 17.07
C PHE A 35 -14.24 -6.32 17.84
N ALA A 36 -14.41 -5.81 19.07
CA ALA A 36 -15.61 -6.09 19.87
C ALA A 36 -16.93 -5.59 19.22
N HIS A 37 -16.84 -4.78 18.18
CA HIS A 37 -17.95 -4.31 17.35
C HIS A 37 -17.53 -4.32 15.87
N GLU A 38 -18.50 -4.29 14.97
CA GLU A 38 -18.25 -4.14 13.54
C GLU A 38 -17.80 -2.71 13.22
N VAL A 39 -16.78 -2.59 12.37
CA VAL A 39 -16.23 -1.32 11.92
C VAL A 39 -16.24 -1.30 10.40
N GLU A 40 -16.78 -0.22 9.84
CA GLU A 40 -16.79 0.01 8.39
C GLU A 40 -15.49 0.70 7.98
N PHE A 41 -14.64 0.00 7.23
CA PHE A 41 -13.35 0.52 6.76
C PHE A 41 -13.41 1.04 5.31
N THR A 42 -14.51 0.80 4.58
CA THR A 42 -14.64 1.27 3.19
C THR A 42 -14.86 2.77 3.07
N ILE A 43 -15.20 3.47 4.16
CA ILE A 43 -15.36 4.92 4.18
C ILE A 43 -14.51 5.50 5.30
N ASN A 44 -13.61 6.43 4.96
CA ASN A 44 -12.77 7.08 5.97
C ASN A 44 -13.47 8.29 6.61
N CYS A 45 -12.84 8.90 7.63
CA CYS A 45 -13.43 10.00 8.40
C CYS A 45 -13.68 11.28 7.59
N ILE A 46 -13.12 11.41 6.38
CA ILE A 46 -13.34 12.54 5.48
C ILE A 46 -14.28 12.19 4.31
N GLY A 47 -14.84 10.99 4.30
CA GLY A 47 -15.87 10.56 3.33
C GLY A 47 -15.33 9.97 2.03
N GLU A 48 -14.04 9.66 1.94
CA GLU A 48 -13.49 8.95 0.77
C GLU A 48 -13.90 7.48 0.81
N VAL A 49 -14.10 6.89 -0.37
CA VAL A 49 -14.57 5.51 -0.52
C VAL A 49 -13.44 4.63 -1.04
N GLY A 50 -13.03 3.66 -0.23
CA GLY A 50 -12.09 2.60 -0.59
C GLY A 50 -12.79 1.44 -1.29
N LYS A 51 -12.09 0.77 -2.21
CA LYS A 51 -12.60 -0.42 -2.92
C LYS A 51 -11.71 -1.63 -2.65
N PRO A 52 -12.26 -2.83 -2.46
CA PRO A 52 -11.45 -4.04 -2.37
C PRO A 52 -10.60 -4.20 -3.63
N VAL A 53 -9.32 -4.52 -3.44
CA VAL A 53 -8.44 -4.93 -4.55
C VAL A 53 -8.82 -6.33 -5.06
N TRP A 54 -8.28 -6.72 -6.20
CA TRP A 54 -8.48 -8.07 -6.73
C TRP A 54 -7.72 -9.13 -5.90
N GLN A 55 -8.24 -10.36 -5.88
CA GLN A 55 -7.61 -11.47 -5.15
C GLN A 55 -6.25 -11.83 -5.77
N GLY A 56 -5.18 -11.75 -4.97
CA GLY A 56 -3.80 -11.91 -5.45
C GLY A 56 -3.11 -10.58 -5.76
N PHE A 57 -3.73 -9.44 -5.46
CA PHE A 57 -3.08 -8.14 -5.53
C PHE A 57 -1.84 -8.10 -4.63
N GLU A 58 -0.73 -7.62 -5.17
CA GLU A 58 0.51 -7.35 -4.43
C GLU A 58 1.03 -5.95 -4.78
N TYR A 59 1.35 -5.17 -3.75
CA TYR A 59 2.02 -3.88 -3.93
C TYR A 59 3.48 -3.99 -3.49
N ASN A 60 4.38 -3.97 -4.48
CA ASN A 60 5.81 -4.12 -4.28
C ASN A 60 6.63 -3.11 -5.11
N SER A 61 7.88 -2.90 -4.71
CA SER A 61 8.80 -1.97 -5.37
C SER A 61 9.33 -2.44 -6.73
N SER A 62 9.17 -3.72 -7.08
CA SER A 62 9.64 -4.27 -8.37
C SER A 62 8.73 -3.90 -9.54
N THR A 63 7.42 -3.91 -9.33
CA THR A 63 6.38 -3.69 -10.34
C THR A 63 5.67 -2.34 -10.21
N ASN A 64 6.06 -1.51 -9.25
CA ASN A 64 5.47 -0.19 -9.03
C ASN A 64 5.49 0.65 -10.32
N THR A 65 4.36 1.26 -10.64
CA THR A 65 4.15 2.09 -11.84
C THR A 65 4.85 3.44 -11.76
N HIS A 66 5.03 3.97 -10.56
CA HIS A 66 5.71 5.23 -10.32
C HIS A 66 7.18 4.99 -9.95
N LYS A 67 8.10 5.62 -10.69
CA LYS A 67 9.54 5.56 -10.45
C LYS A 67 10.11 6.98 -10.49
N LEU A 68 10.97 7.28 -9.52
CA LEU A 68 11.75 8.52 -9.54
C LEU A 68 12.93 8.36 -10.49
N ASP A 69 13.20 9.40 -11.27
CA ASP A 69 14.47 9.57 -11.97
C ASP A 69 15.42 10.47 -11.17
N ALA A 70 16.65 10.61 -11.69
CA ALA A 70 17.67 11.43 -11.05
C ALA A 70 17.33 12.92 -11.04
N MET A 71 16.54 13.42 -11.99
CA MET A 71 16.18 14.83 -12.07
C MET A 71 15.18 15.20 -10.98
N ILE A 72 14.12 14.40 -10.82
CA ILE A 72 13.12 14.57 -9.76
C ILE A 72 13.77 14.43 -8.38
N LEU A 73 14.70 13.47 -8.23
CA LEU A 73 15.43 13.31 -6.97
C LEU A 73 16.27 14.56 -6.63
N ASP A 74 16.97 15.12 -7.62
CA ASP A 74 17.77 16.34 -7.46
C ASP A 74 16.91 17.55 -7.06
N GLU A 75 15.67 17.63 -7.56
CA GLU A 75 14.70 18.65 -7.12
C GLU A 75 14.26 18.45 -5.66
N ILE A 76 14.03 17.21 -5.23
CA ILE A 76 13.56 16.92 -3.86
C ILE A 76 14.64 17.19 -2.80
N ILE A 77 15.92 16.96 -3.13
CA ILE A 77 17.03 17.13 -2.17
C ILE A 77 17.55 18.58 -2.08
N LYS A 78 17.16 19.46 -3.02
CA LYS A 78 17.51 20.88 -2.98
C LYS A 78 16.67 21.57 -1.91
N VAL A 79 17.27 21.75 -0.74
CA VAL A 79 16.76 22.57 0.39
C VAL A 79 17.14 24.03 0.18
#